data_AF-A0A5S4Y9E7-F1
#
_entry.id   AF-A0A5S4Y9E7-F1
#
_cell.length_a   1.000
_cell.length_b   1.000
_cell.length_c   1.000
_cell.angle_alpha   90.00
_cell.angle_beta   90.00
_cell.angle_gamma   90.00
#
_symmetry.space_group_name_H-M   'P 1'
#
loop_
_entity.id
_entity.type
_entity.pdbx_description
1 polymer ?
#
loop_
_entity_poly.entity_id
_entity_poly.type
_entity_poly.pdbx_seq_one_letter_code
_entity_poly.pdbx_strand_id
1 'polypeptide(L)'
;MPSRFAPGEASMSVALLTYADLGARLNISREAARSLARRRRLPRSRSDDGKALVSVDFSELRYMPRPRIGRQADHIAASMAKIEALEPFPFRWNRNGALDYCLDAFSLREPVSTSLENALEIEAFKAEVARLEAVATGYRADFERERERADRLAVELLQAAAETMAANAWAARLEDEVAALRTGRRAGGAIAGQAALRLGHLAAAIVGADRAARR
;
A
#
# COMPACT_ATOMS: atom_id res chain seq x y z
N MET A 1 56.46 -30.23 -2.81
CA MET A 1 55.77 -28.92 -2.75
C MET A 1 56.35 -28.08 -3.87
N PRO A 2 55.57 -27.72 -4.91
CA PRO A 2 54.42 -26.82 -4.79
C PRO A 2 53.11 -27.35 -5.41
N SER A 3 52.07 -26.52 -5.29
CA SER A 3 50.68 -26.63 -5.72
C SER A 3 50.44 -27.09 -7.17
N ARG A 4 49.47 -27.99 -7.35
CA ARG A 4 48.64 -28.12 -8.57
C ARG A 4 47.26 -28.64 -8.18
N PHE A 5 46.32 -27.73 -7.96
CA PHE A 5 44.91 -28.05 -8.15
C PHE A 5 44.34 -27.03 -9.13
N ALA A 6 44.09 -27.52 -10.33
CA ALA A 6 43.18 -26.94 -11.31
C ALA A 6 42.77 -28.10 -12.24
N PRO A 7 41.67 -27.98 -12.97
CA PRO A 7 40.36 -27.44 -12.62
C PRO A 7 39.28 -28.50 -12.95
N GLY A 8 38.26 -28.66 -12.12
CA GLY A 8 37.22 -29.66 -12.36
C GLY A 8 35.92 -29.25 -11.69
N GLU A 9 35.10 -28.51 -12.45
CA GLU A 9 33.66 -28.34 -12.26
C GLU A 9 33.21 -27.87 -10.87
N ALA A 10 33.28 -26.56 -10.68
CA ALA A 10 32.33 -25.89 -9.80
C ALA A 10 30.92 -26.20 -10.31
N SER A 11 30.23 -27.13 -9.66
CA SER A 11 28.78 -27.29 -9.78
C SER A 11 28.12 -26.01 -9.24
N MET A 12 27.99 -25.04 -10.16
CA MET A 12 27.28 -23.77 -10.01
C MET A 12 25.77 -24.00 -9.82
N SER A 13 25.34 -24.59 -8.70
CA SER A 13 23.91 -24.74 -8.43
C SER A 13 23.50 -24.30 -7.02
N VAL A 14 24.36 -23.57 -6.31
CA VAL A 14 23.98 -22.94 -5.03
C VAL A 14 23.11 -21.71 -5.31
N ALA A 15 21.79 -21.88 -5.37
CA ALA A 15 20.85 -20.77 -5.52
C ALA A 15 20.30 -20.34 -4.17
N LEU A 16 20.32 -19.04 -3.90
CA LEU A 16 19.58 -18.43 -2.79
C LEU A 16 18.13 -18.24 -3.23
N LEU A 17 17.23 -19.05 -2.66
CA LEU A 17 15.81 -18.99 -3.01
C LEU A 17 14.93 -18.75 -1.79
N THR A 18 13.82 -18.05 -2.01
CA THR A 18 12.79 -17.94 -1.00
C THR A 18 12.06 -19.27 -0.83
N TYR A 19 11.38 -19.48 0.30
CA TYR A 19 10.56 -20.68 0.52
C TYR A 19 9.47 -20.88 -0.54
N ALA A 20 8.98 -19.79 -1.15
CA ALA A 20 7.98 -19.87 -2.21
C ALA A 20 8.60 -20.39 -3.50
N ASP A 21 9.75 -19.83 -3.90
CA ASP A 21 10.45 -20.23 -5.13
C ASP A 21 11.01 -21.66 -5.01
N LEU A 22 11.49 -22.02 -3.82
CA LEU A 22 11.91 -23.39 -3.50
C LEU A 22 10.75 -24.38 -3.57
N GLY A 23 9.57 -23.97 -3.09
CA GLY A 23 8.34 -24.78 -3.17
C GLY A 23 7.88 -24.99 -4.62
N ALA A 24 7.84 -23.91 -5.40
CA ALA A 24 7.47 -23.96 -6.81
C ALA A 24 8.39 -24.87 -7.63
N ARG A 25 9.71 -24.81 -7.38
CA ARG A 25 10.70 -25.65 -8.09
C ARG A 25 10.68 -27.12 -7.69
N LEU A 26 10.29 -27.44 -6.46
CA LEU A 26 10.17 -28.82 -5.97
C LEU A 26 8.75 -29.41 -6.11
N ASN A 27 7.81 -28.66 -6.70
CA ASN A 27 6.38 -29.01 -6.78
C ASN A 27 5.76 -29.35 -5.41
N ILE A 28 6.09 -28.56 -4.38
CA ILE A 28 5.60 -28.72 -3.01
C ILE A 28 5.07 -27.40 -2.45
N SER A 29 4.21 -27.47 -1.44
CA SER A 29 3.76 -26.28 -0.71
C SER A 29 4.93 -25.51 -0.09
N ARG A 30 4.80 -24.17 -0.03
CA ARG A 30 5.73 -23.26 0.67
C ARG A 30 6.06 -23.71 2.11
N GLU A 31 5.09 -24.30 2.82
CA GLU A 31 5.30 -24.81 4.17
C GLU A 31 6.09 -26.12 4.19
N ALA A 32 5.89 -26.98 3.20
CA ALA A 32 6.68 -28.19 3.02
C ALA A 32 8.14 -27.86 2.70
N ALA A 33 8.37 -26.83 1.88
CA ALA A 33 9.69 -26.25 1.64
C ALA A 33 10.34 -25.73 2.94
N ARG A 34 9.58 -25.00 3.78
CA ARG A 34 10.06 -24.54 5.10
C ARG A 34 10.41 -25.70 6.04
N SER A 35 9.56 -26.73 6.09
CA SER A 35 9.76 -27.94 6.90
C SER A 35 10.99 -28.73 6.44
N LEU A 36 11.17 -28.87 5.12
CA LEU A 36 12.34 -29.51 4.50
C LEU A 36 13.63 -28.79 4.90
N ALA A 37 13.66 -27.46 4.82
CA ALA A 37 14.80 -26.66 5.24
C ALA A 37 15.10 -26.75 6.74
N ARG A 38 14.08 -26.88 7.61
CA ARG A 38 14.28 -27.13 9.05
C ARG A 38 14.88 -28.50 9.29
N ARG A 39 14.33 -29.54 8.65
CA ARG A 39 14.77 -30.92 8.83
C ARG A 39 16.19 -31.16 8.33
N ARG A 40 16.57 -30.54 7.21
CA ARG A 40 17.91 -30.67 6.61
C ARG A 40 18.92 -29.62 7.13
N ARG A 41 18.51 -28.75 8.05
CA ARG A 41 19.34 -27.66 8.61
C ARG A 41 20.06 -26.84 7.52
N LEU A 42 19.35 -26.54 6.43
CA LEU A 42 19.92 -25.81 5.30
C LEU A 42 20.38 -24.40 5.74
N PRO A 43 21.50 -23.88 5.19
CA PRO A 43 21.97 -22.53 5.51
C PRO A 43 20.90 -21.49 5.14
N ARG A 44 20.55 -20.64 6.11
CA ARG A 44 19.57 -19.56 5.93
C ARG A 44 20.29 -18.22 5.91
N SER A 45 20.01 -17.40 4.91
CA SER A 45 20.39 -16.00 4.87
C SER A 45 19.14 -15.12 4.81
N ARG A 46 19.32 -13.82 5.01
CA ARG A 46 18.26 -12.83 4.82
C ARG A 46 18.51 -12.13 3.49
N SER A 47 17.48 -12.04 2.65
CA SER A 47 17.46 -11.15 1.50
C SER A 47 17.45 -9.69 1.97
N ASP A 48 17.83 -8.78 1.08
CA ASP A 48 17.73 -7.33 1.28
C ASP A 48 16.27 -6.92 1.61
N ASP A 49 15.28 -7.61 1.03
CA ASP A 49 13.85 -7.45 1.32
C ASP A 49 13.39 -8.04 2.68
N GLY A 50 14.31 -8.46 3.55
CA GLY A 50 14.01 -9.09 4.84
C GLY A 50 13.46 -10.52 4.77
N LYS A 51 13.28 -11.09 3.57
CA LYS A 51 12.79 -12.46 3.34
C LYS A 51 13.87 -13.50 3.64
N ALA A 52 13.48 -14.65 4.21
CA ALA A 52 14.39 -15.75 4.45
C ALA A 52 14.75 -16.46 3.13
N LEU A 53 16.03 -16.46 2.79
CA LEU A 53 16.61 -17.19 1.68
C LEU A 53 17.26 -18.47 2.18
N VAL A 54 17.12 -19.54 1.42
CA VAL A 54 17.78 -20.82 1.69
C VAL A 54 18.78 -21.08 0.60
N SER A 55 20.02 -21.36 1.00
CA SER A 55 21.07 -21.83 0.11
C SER A 55 20.87 -23.31 -0.17
N VAL A 56 20.70 -23.66 -1.44
CA VAL A 56 20.36 -25.02 -1.87
C VAL A 56 21.26 -25.45 -3.02
N ASP A 57 21.91 -26.61 -2.89
CA ASP A 57 22.50 -27.34 -4.00
C ASP A 57 21.49 -28.37 -4.53
N PHE A 58 21.12 -28.25 -5.82
CA PHE A 58 20.03 -29.03 -6.42
C PHE A 58 20.41 -30.46 -6.80
N SER A 59 21.70 -30.76 -6.84
CA SER A 59 22.19 -32.12 -7.17
C SER A 59 21.76 -33.16 -6.13
N GLU A 60 21.49 -32.76 -4.89
CA GLU A 60 21.23 -33.67 -3.77
C GLU A 60 19.76 -33.73 -3.30
N LEU A 61 18.89 -32.82 -3.76
CA LEU A 61 17.56 -32.65 -3.19
C LEU A 61 16.46 -33.29 -4.03
N ARG A 62 16.24 -34.59 -3.78
CA ARG A 62 14.97 -35.25 -4.13
C ARG A 62 14.02 -35.22 -2.92
N TYR A 63 12.89 -34.54 -3.06
CA TYR A 63 11.83 -34.58 -2.06
C TYR A 63 11.05 -35.89 -2.20
N MET A 64 11.22 -36.80 -1.24
CA MET A 64 10.37 -37.98 -1.07
C MET A 64 9.41 -37.73 0.11
N PRO A 65 8.09 -37.63 -0.13
CA PRO A 65 7.13 -37.48 0.95
C PRO A 65 7.24 -38.69 1.88
N ARG A 66 7.48 -38.43 3.18
CA ARG A 66 7.52 -39.51 4.16
C ARG A 66 6.13 -40.13 4.27
N PRO A 67 5.98 -41.47 4.16
CA PRO A 67 4.72 -42.12 4.50
C PRO A 67 4.38 -41.76 5.95
N ARG A 68 3.12 -41.37 6.18
CA ARG A 68 2.60 -41.14 7.52
C ARG A 68 2.66 -42.49 8.23
N ILE A 69 3.54 -42.65 9.22
CA ILE A 69 3.51 -43.79 10.14
C ILE A 69 2.23 -43.60 10.96
N GLY A 70 1.14 -44.18 10.47
CA GLY A 70 -0.06 -44.42 11.25
C GLY A 70 0.33 -45.29 12.44
N ARG A 71 -0.16 -44.94 13.63
CA ARG A 71 -0.03 -45.79 14.81
C ARG A 71 -0.73 -47.12 14.49
N GLN A 72 0.07 -48.14 14.20
CA GLN A 72 -0.41 -49.49 14.01
C GLN A 72 -0.84 -50.02 15.39
N ALA A 73 -2.10 -50.46 15.49
CA ALA A 73 -2.72 -50.95 16.73
C ALA A 73 -1.93 -52.11 17.39
N ASP A 74 -1.13 -52.82 16.60
CA ASP A 74 -0.35 -53.98 17.02
C ASP A 74 0.74 -53.65 18.05
N HIS A 75 1.24 -52.40 18.06
CA HIS A 75 2.30 -52.00 19.00
C HIS A 75 1.76 -51.78 20.42
N ILE A 76 0.46 -51.47 20.56
CA ILE A 76 -0.22 -51.29 21.85
C ILE A 76 -0.46 -52.65 22.50
N ALA A 77 -0.95 -53.64 21.74
CA ALA A 77 -1.15 -55.01 22.22
C ALA A 77 0.17 -55.66 22.65
N ALA A 78 1.24 -55.50 21.85
CA ALA A 78 2.58 -55.98 22.22
C ALA A 78 3.15 -55.27 23.46
N SER A 79 2.87 -53.98 23.65
CA SER A 79 3.29 -53.26 24.86
C SER A 79 2.45 -53.62 26.09
N MET A 80 1.15 -53.90 25.94
CA MET A 80 0.28 -54.35 27.03
C MET A 80 0.67 -55.74 27.52
N ALA A 81 0.94 -56.68 26.61
CA ALA A 81 1.43 -58.02 26.97
C ALA A 81 2.79 -57.96 27.69
N LYS A 82 3.63 -56.97 27.36
CA LYS A 82 4.93 -56.76 28.04
C LYS A 82 4.79 -56.11 29.42
N ILE A 83 3.69 -55.42 29.69
CA ILE A 83 3.35 -54.86 31.01
C ILE A 83 2.75 -55.94 31.93
N GLU A 84 1.94 -56.86 31.39
CA GLU A 84 1.38 -57.99 32.16
C GLU A 84 2.40 -59.09 32.52
N ALA A 85 3.45 -59.26 31.70
CA ALA A 85 4.50 -60.26 31.95
C ALA A 85 5.56 -59.81 32.97
N LEU A 86 5.50 -58.56 33.46
CA LEU A 86 6.37 -58.07 34.52
C LEU A 86 5.60 -58.16 35.85
N GLU A 87 6.05 -59.04 36.75
CA GLU A 87 5.49 -59.16 38.09
C GLU A 87 5.36 -57.79 38.78
N PRO A 88 4.37 -57.61 39.69
CA PRO A 88 4.09 -56.32 40.30
C PRO A 88 5.34 -55.75 40.98
N PHE A 89 5.84 -54.64 40.45
CA PHE A 89 6.97 -53.91 41.03
C PHE A 89 6.74 -53.69 42.54
N PRO A 90 7.70 -54.04 43.41
CA PRO A 90 7.59 -53.77 44.84
C PRO A 90 7.98 -52.32 45.07
N PHE A 91 7.06 -51.38 44.84
CA PHE A 91 7.27 -49.99 45.22
C PHE A 91 7.19 -49.87 46.76
N ARG A 92 8.30 -50.13 47.45
CA ARG A 92 8.51 -49.65 48.82
C ARG A 92 8.72 -48.13 48.77
N TRP A 93 7.68 -47.40 49.13
CA TRP A 93 7.73 -45.97 49.41
C TRP A 93 8.63 -45.70 50.62
N ASN A 94 9.94 -45.51 50.41
CA ASN A 94 10.84 -44.94 51.41
C ASN A 94 11.03 -43.45 51.12
N ARG A 95 10.56 -42.61 52.03
CA ARG A 95 10.25 -41.19 51.80
C ARG A 95 11.30 -40.21 52.37
N ASN A 96 12.52 -40.63 52.68
CA ASN A 96 13.38 -39.84 53.60
C ASN A 96 14.85 -39.60 53.16
N GLY A 97 15.20 -39.42 51.87
CA GLY A 97 16.63 -39.24 51.56
C GLY A 97 17.10 -38.50 50.31
N ALA A 98 16.22 -37.99 49.43
CA ALA A 98 16.70 -37.41 48.15
C ALA A 98 15.83 -36.29 47.56
N LEU A 99 15.01 -35.61 48.38
CA LEU A 99 14.16 -34.53 47.88
C LEU A 99 14.84 -33.15 47.87
N ASP A 100 15.94 -32.97 48.59
CA ASP A 100 16.56 -31.65 48.73
C ASP A 100 17.33 -31.20 47.48
N TYR A 101 17.79 -32.13 46.63
CA TYR A 101 18.63 -31.79 45.47
C TYR A 101 17.84 -31.61 44.16
N CYS A 102 16.59 -32.08 44.09
CA CYS A 102 15.77 -32.03 42.87
C CYS A 102 14.81 -30.82 42.83
N LEU A 103 14.63 -30.12 43.95
CA LEU A 103 13.77 -28.94 44.02
C LEU A 103 14.44 -27.69 43.44
N ASP A 104 15.78 -27.62 43.48
CA ASP A 104 16.55 -26.50 42.93
C ASP A 104 16.51 -26.48 41.40
N ALA A 105 16.55 -27.65 40.76
CA ALA A 105 16.45 -27.79 39.30
C ALA A 105 15.06 -27.42 38.74
N PHE A 106 14.01 -27.50 39.55
CA PHE A 106 12.64 -27.11 39.17
C PHE A 106 12.38 -25.62 39.39
N SER A 107 13.02 -25.02 40.41
CA SER A 107 12.93 -23.58 40.73
C SER A 107 13.71 -22.68 39.76
N LEU A 108 14.63 -23.26 38.98
CA LEU A 108 15.41 -22.56 37.94
C LEU A 108 14.72 -22.47 36.58
N ARG A 109 13.55 -23.10 36.38
CA ARG A 109 12.74 -22.87 35.18
C ARG A 109 11.94 -21.59 35.39
N GLU A 110 12.17 -20.59 34.52
CA GLU A 110 11.27 -19.45 34.40
C GLU A 110 9.82 -19.97 34.29
N PRO A 111 8.90 -19.47 35.14
CA PRO A 111 7.52 -19.92 35.09
C PRO A 111 6.97 -19.61 33.70
N VAL A 112 6.55 -20.64 32.98
CA VAL A 112 5.76 -20.48 31.76
C VAL A 112 4.47 -19.78 32.16
N SER A 113 4.14 -18.66 31.51
CA SER A 113 2.94 -17.87 31.79
C SER A 113 1.74 -18.78 32.01
N THR A 114 1.13 -18.65 33.17
CA THR A 114 0.00 -19.47 33.58
C THR A 114 -1.18 -19.23 32.64
N SER A 115 -2.10 -20.20 32.55
CA SER A 115 -3.29 -20.08 31.71
C SER A 115 -4.15 -18.85 32.03
N LEU A 116 -4.07 -18.32 33.25
CA LEU A 116 -4.75 -17.11 33.70
C LEU A 116 -4.12 -15.85 33.08
N GLU A 117 -2.79 -15.70 33.17
CA GLU A 117 -2.07 -14.55 32.60
C GLU A 117 -2.30 -14.46 31.09
N ASN A 118 -2.26 -15.60 30.39
CA ASN A 118 -2.59 -15.65 28.96
C ASN A 118 -4.03 -15.21 28.66
N ALA A 119 -5.00 -15.55 29.52
CA ALA A 119 -6.39 -15.15 29.34
C ALA A 119 -6.58 -13.64 29.54
N LEU A 120 -5.91 -13.06 30.53
CA LEU A 120 -5.94 -11.61 30.76
C LEU A 120 -5.31 -10.82 29.62
N GLU A 121 -4.18 -11.30 29.07
CA GLU A 121 -3.55 -10.68 27.90
C GLU A 121 -4.46 -10.75 26.66
N ILE A 122 -5.14 -11.88 26.44
CA ILE A 122 -6.10 -12.02 25.34
C ILE A 122 -7.26 -11.04 25.49
N GLU A 123 -7.82 -10.89 26.70
CA GLU A 123 -8.89 -9.91 26.94
C GLU A 123 -8.40 -8.47 26.77
N ALA A 124 -7.17 -8.16 27.18
CA ALA A 124 -6.56 -6.85 26.94
C ALA A 124 -6.40 -6.55 25.43
N PHE A 125 -5.94 -7.52 24.64
CA PHE A 125 -5.86 -7.36 23.18
C PHE A 125 -7.23 -7.20 22.53
N LYS A 126 -8.25 -7.94 22.98
CA LYS A 126 -9.63 -7.76 22.50
C LYS A 126 -10.15 -6.35 22.80
N ALA A 127 -9.90 -5.85 24.01
CA ALA A 127 -10.28 -4.50 24.39
C ALA A 127 -9.57 -3.44 23.52
N GLU A 128 -8.29 -3.66 23.21
CA GLU A 128 -7.54 -2.75 22.35
C GLU A 128 -8.00 -2.81 20.88
N VAL A 129 -8.33 -4.00 20.37
CA VAL A 129 -8.95 -4.13 19.04
C VAL A 129 -10.27 -3.36 18.97
N ALA A 130 -11.14 -3.51 19.98
CA ALA A 130 -12.41 -2.78 20.03
C ALA A 130 -12.20 -1.24 20.09
N ARG A 131 -11.18 -0.77 20.81
CA ARG A 131 -10.80 0.65 20.82
C ARG A 131 -10.32 1.12 19.45
N LEU A 132 -9.44 0.36 18.81
CA LEU A 132 -8.91 0.69 17.48
C LEU A 132 -10.02 0.68 16.42
N GLU A 133 -10.98 -0.23 16.51
CA GLU A 133 -12.17 -0.23 15.65
C GLU A 133 -13.03 1.02 15.85
N ALA A 134 -13.26 1.44 17.10
CA ALA A 134 -13.97 2.69 17.40
C ALA A 134 -13.23 3.92 16.84
N VAL A 135 -11.89 3.95 16.96
CA VAL A 135 -11.08 5.02 16.37
C VAL A 135 -11.13 5.00 14.84
N ALA A 136 -11.05 3.83 14.22
CA ALA A 136 -11.11 3.67 12.77
C ALA A 136 -12.47 4.08 12.19
N THR A 137 -13.57 3.76 12.88
CA THR A 137 -14.91 4.24 12.51
C THR A 137 -15.02 5.76 12.63
N GLY A 138 -14.41 6.37 13.66
CA GLY A 138 -14.27 7.82 13.80
C GLY A 138 -13.56 8.46 12.60
N TYR A 139 -12.36 8.01 12.27
CA TYR A 139 -11.61 8.51 11.12
C TYR A 139 -12.35 8.33 9.80
N ARG A 140 -13.05 7.21 9.63
CA ARG A 140 -13.86 6.96 8.43
C ARG A 140 -14.98 7.99 8.30
N ALA A 141 -15.65 8.33 9.40
CA ALA A 141 -16.69 9.36 9.41
C ALA A 141 -16.12 10.76 9.13
N ASP A 142 -14.95 11.09 9.68
CA ASP A 142 -14.27 12.36 9.38
C ASP A 142 -13.89 12.48 7.90
N PHE A 143 -13.34 11.40 7.33
CA PHE A 143 -12.99 11.36 5.92
C PHE A 143 -14.22 11.52 5.01
N GLU A 144 -15.32 10.85 5.32
CA GLU A 144 -16.56 10.96 4.55
C GLU A 144 -17.14 12.38 4.61
N ARG A 145 -17.12 13.03 5.79
CA ARG A 145 -17.51 14.44 5.93
C ARG A 145 -16.65 15.37 5.09
N GLU A 146 -15.34 15.16 5.07
CA GLU A 146 -14.44 16.03 4.30
C GLU A 146 -14.59 15.80 2.80
N ARG A 147 -14.84 14.56 2.37
CA ARG A 147 -15.21 14.26 0.99
C ARG A 147 -16.48 15.00 0.57
N GLU A 148 -17.55 14.94 1.37
CA GLU A 148 -18.79 15.66 1.09
C GLU A 148 -18.63 17.18 1.05
N ARG A 149 -17.69 17.74 1.82
CA ARG A 149 -17.34 19.16 1.75
C ARG A 149 -16.61 19.49 0.46
N ALA A 150 -15.62 18.68 0.09
CA ALA A 150 -14.89 18.82 -1.16
C ALA A 150 -15.82 18.72 -2.38
N ASP A 151 -16.76 17.78 -2.38
CA ASP A 151 -17.73 17.60 -3.46
C ASP A 151 -18.65 18.83 -3.61
N ARG A 152 -19.10 19.41 -2.49
CA ARG A 152 -19.88 20.66 -2.50
C ARG A 152 -19.07 21.84 -3.05
N LEU A 153 -17.84 22.02 -2.57
CA LEU A 153 -16.96 23.07 -3.07
C LEU A 153 -16.63 22.90 -4.57
N ALA A 154 -16.50 21.67 -5.05
CA ALA A 154 -16.29 21.40 -6.48
C ALA A 154 -17.48 21.86 -7.32
N VAL A 155 -18.71 21.62 -6.85
CA VAL A 155 -19.93 22.12 -7.51
C VAL A 155 -19.97 23.65 -7.49
N GLU A 156 -19.68 24.28 -6.36
CA GLU A 156 -19.64 25.74 -6.24
C GLU A 156 -18.59 26.37 -7.17
N LEU A 157 -17.40 25.78 -7.28
CA LEU A 157 -16.35 26.23 -8.19
C LEU A 157 -16.76 26.11 -9.65
N LEU A 158 -17.42 25.01 -10.03
CA LEU A 158 -17.95 24.83 -11.38
C LEU A 158 -19.03 25.87 -11.71
N GLN A 159 -19.92 26.15 -10.75
CA GLN A 159 -20.93 27.18 -10.92
C GLN A 159 -20.30 28.58 -11.04
N ALA A 160 -19.37 28.94 -10.15
CA ALA A 160 -18.65 30.21 -10.22
C ALA A 160 -17.87 30.33 -11.54
N ALA A 161 -17.24 29.26 -12.01
CA ALA A 161 -16.58 29.24 -13.32
C ALA A 161 -17.58 29.49 -14.46
N ALA A 162 -18.76 28.86 -14.44
CA ALA A 162 -19.80 29.10 -15.43
C ALA A 162 -20.32 30.55 -15.40
N GLU A 163 -20.52 31.11 -14.21
CA GLU A 163 -20.93 32.50 -14.01
C GLU A 163 -19.88 33.50 -14.52
N THR A 164 -18.59 33.25 -14.24
CA THR A 164 -17.50 34.09 -14.78
C THR A 164 -17.41 34.00 -16.30
N MET A 165 -17.59 32.82 -16.90
CA MET A 165 -17.65 32.66 -18.35
C MET A 165 -18.83 33.43 -18.95
N ALA A 166 -20.01 33.36 -18.32
CA ALA A 166 -21.17 34.12 -18.74
C ALA A 166 -20.92 35.63 -18.66
N ALA A 167 -20.34 36.11 -17.56
CA ALA A 167 -19.99 37.52 -17.38
C ALA A 167 -19.00 38.01 -18.45
N ASN A 168 -17.98 37.22 -18.76
CA ASN A 168 -17.01 37.53 -19.81
C ASN A 168 -17.67 37.59 -21.20
N ALA A 169 -18.59 36.66 -21.50
CA ALA A 169 -19.33 36.67 -22.75
C ALA A 169 -20.24 37.92 -22.87
N TRP A 170 -20.88 38.32 -21.78
CA TRP A 170 -21.65 39.56 -21.73
C TRP A 170 -20.77 40.80 -21.91
N ALA A 171 -19.60 40.85 -21.27
CA ALA A 171 -18.64 41.93 -21.44
C ALA A 171 -18.17 42.06 -22.90
N ALA A 172 -17.83 40.94 -23.55
CA ALA A 172 -17.43 40.94 -24.96
C ALA A 172 -18.53 41.48 -25.89
N ARG A 173 -19.79 41.10 -25.66
CA ARG A 173 -20.93 41.66 -26.41
C ARG A 173 -21.06 43.17 -26.25
N LEU A 174 -20.93 43.67 -25.02
CA LEU A 174 -20.97 45.10 -24.75
C LEU A 174 -19.78 45.83 -25.39
N GLU A 175 -18.59 45.21 -25.39
CA GLU A 175 -17.43 45.74 -26.09
C GLU A 175 -17.67 45.87 -27.60
N ASP A 176 -18.28 44.86 -28.22
CA ASP A 176 -18.68 44.88 -29.64
C ASP A 176 -19.71 45.99 -29.93
N GLU A 177 -20.73 46.14 -29.09
CA GLU A 177 -21.74 47.21 -29.21
C GLU A 177 -21.10 48.60 -29.09
N VAL A 178 -20.21 48.79 -28.11
CA VAL A 178 -19.48 50.05 -27.91
C VAL A 178 -18.55 50.34 -29.09
N ALA A 179 -17.90 49.32 -29.65
CA ALA A 179 -17.07 49.46 -30.84
C ALA A 179 -17.91 49.91 -32.05
N ALA A 180 -19.09 49.31 -32.27
CA ALA A 180 -20.02 49.71 -33.32
C ALA A 180 -20.52 51.16 -33.17
N LEU A 181 -20.84 51.59 -31.94
CA LEU A 181 -21.23 52.98 -31.67
C LEU A 181 -20.10 53.97 -31.95
N ARG A 182 -18.86 53.61 -31.60
CA ARG A 182 -17.67 54.44 -31.84
C ARG A 182 -17.39 54.61 -33.33
N THR A 183 -17.50 53.56 -34.14
CA THR A 183 -17.31 53.64 -35.60
C THR A 183 -18.42 54.45 -36.27
N GLY A 184 -19.68 54.24 -35.87
CA GLY A 184 -20.83 55.01 -36.35
C GLY A 184 -20.72 56.51 -36.04
N ARG A 185 -20.30 56.89 -34.83
CA ARG A 185 -20.02 58.31 -34.48
C ARG A 185 -18.91 58.91 -35.34
N ARG A 186 -17.87 58.13 -35.69
CA ARG A 186 -16.78 58.58 -36.56
C ARG A 186 -17.26 58.90 -37.97
N ALA A 187 -18.18 58.10 -38.50
CA ALA A 187 -18.85 58.38 -39.78
C ALA A 187 -19.78 59.61 -39.69
N GLY A 188 -20.52 59.77 -38.59
CA GLY A 188 -21.35 60.97 -38.34
C GLY A 188 -20.54 62.28 -38.26
N GLY A 189 -19.32 62.22 -37.70
CA GLY A 189 -18.37 63.34 -37.69
C GLY A 189 -17.90 63.74 -39.09
N ALA A 190 -17.79 62.78 -40.02
CA ALA A 190 -17.48 63.08 -41.42
C ALA A 190 -18.61 63.83 -42.13
N ILE A 191 -19.88 63.52 -41.80
CA ILE A 191 -21.05 64.25 -42.32
C ILE A 191 -21.06 65.70 -41.79
N ALA A 192 -20.79 65.89 -40.49
CA ALA A 192 -20.68 67.22 -39.89
C ALA A 192 -19.52 68.04 -40.50
N GLY A 193 -18.36 67.40 -40.71
CA GLY A 193 -17.20 68.02 -41.37
C GLY A 193 -17.48 68.37 -42.83
N GLN A 194 -18.15 67.50 -43.58
CA GLN A 194 -18.55 67.75 -44.96
C GLN A 194 -19.56 68.91 -45.07
N ALA A 195 -20.51 68.99 -44.14
CA ALA A 195 -21.45 70.10 -44.06
C ALA A 195 -20.72 71.43 -43.78
N ALA A 196 -19.76 71.44 -42.86
CA ALA A 196 -18.94 72.62 -42.56
C ALA A 196 -18.12 73.09 -43.79
N LEU A 197 -17.50 72.17 -44.54
CA LEU A 197 -16.77 72.50 -45.77
C LEU A 197 -17.68 73.11 -46.84
N ARG A 198 -18.87 72.53 -47.05
CA ARG A 198 -19.87 73.06 -48.00
C ARG A 198 -20.30 74.49 -47.63
N LEU A 199 -20.55 74.74 -46.34
CA LEU A 199 -20.87 76.08 -45.85
C LEU A 199 -19.71 77.06 -46.04
N GLY A 200 -18.46 76.63 -45.83
CA GLY A 200 -17.27 77.43 -46.11
C GLY A 200 -17.15 77.81 -47.59
N HIS A 201 -17.36 76.86 -48.50
CA HIS A 201 -17.36 77.14 -49.95
C HIS A 201 -18.49 78.08 -50.36
N LEU A 202 -19.69 77.91 -49.81
CA LEU A 202 -20.81 78.83 -50.04
C LEU A 202 -20.47 80.25 -49.58
N ALA A 203 -19.93 80.40 -48.36
CA ALA A 203 -19.52 81.69 -47.83
C ALA A 203 -18.45 82.35 -48.72
N ALA A 204 -17.46 81.58 -49.18
CA ALA A 204 -16.44 82.07 -50.11
C ALA A 204 -17.04 82.52 -51.46
N ALA A 205 -18.02 81.76 -51.99
CA ALA A 205 -18.72 82.12 -53.22
C ALA A 205 -19.53 83.41 -53.08
N ILE A 206 -20.24 83.60 -51.96
CA ILE A 206 -20.98 84.83 -51.67
C ILE A 206 -20.03 86.04 -51.60
N VAL A 207 -18.91 85.92 -50.87
CA VAL A 207 -17.91 86.98 -50.78
C VAL A 207 -17.27 87.27 -52.15
N GLY A 208 -17.03 86.25 -52.96
CA GLY A 208 -16.54 86.40 -54.33
C GLY A 208 -17.53 87.16 -55.22
N ALA A 209 -18.82 86.80 -55.16
CA ALA A 209 -19.88 87.46 -55.90
C ALA A 209 -20.05 88.94 -55.47
N ASP A 210 -20.00 89.23 -54.16
CA ASP A 210 -20.07 90.61 -53.65
C ASP A 210 -18.87 91.45 -54.14
N ARG A 211 -17.65 90.90 -54.16
CA ARG A 211 -16.49 91.61 -54.74
C ARG A 211 -16.63 91.83 -56.25
N ALA A 212 -17.22 90.89 -56.98
CA ALA A 212 -17.43 91.03 -58.42
C ALA A 212 -18.49 92.09 -58.74
N ALA A 213 -19.54 92.19 -57.93
CA ALA A 213 -20.59 93.19 -58.09
C ALA A 213 -20.16 94.63 -57.74
N ARG A 214 -19.03 94.80 -57.03
CA ARG A 214 -18.45 96.11 -56.67
C ARG A 214 -17.38 96.61 -57.65
N ARG A 215 -17.12 95.89 -58.75
CA ARG A 215 -16.23 96.32 -59.84
C ARG A 215 -17.06 96.79 -61.03
#